data_AF-A0A9P5KUX2-F1
#
_entry.id   AF-A0A9P5KUX2-F1
#
_cell.length_a   1.000
_cell.length_b   1.000
_cell.length_c   1.000
_cell.angle_alpha   90.00
_cell.angle_beta   90.00
_cell.angle_gamma   90.00
#
_symmetry.space_group_name_H-M   'P 1'
#
loop_
_entity.id
_entity.type
_entity.pdbx_description
1 polymer ?
#
loop_
_entity_poly.entity_id
_entity_poly.type
_entity_poly.pdbx_seq_one_letter_code
_entity_poly.pdbx_strand_id
1 'polypeptide(L)'
;MLAARRLATRGLRALSTATPAATPVLQASLNANNTARNERLNDLRRAFPNTDTLHSRIDLLLHNSDGKVRVALVPFHVHRNEVKGVLDAVLADPLSSDLEWYDALTNRLLGKNTLVAYAPSFDKNTITHNSLVEYGVNFSVPKTYTETAGAVQTAEEIDIIEVNNYKDSQEHLWACHRHIYLCNDARKAYTKPLVDAYPHDLFLDVEPARAGDSSASAKVEIISSAAANQANALLRESAANASEYLALLKQSRIDRVLDSVFGRDLARSEADVLKTIIRTCEVIVDKEEEVTFDISAESASITKQRQKWSAEAHTELQTTFTNALKELANSKIPWWKLYFKVDEVHQAASETLFYYFLPRTQDRFEYLLGRIDQFAEEHHFPPLPASTPVETAGATTIAKTEDISAMFKTSRDDIISELAVDLHNTALRELLKNLVGVQLPLVVLPLLGVYFFDYSLYAAGSVIALGLAVGASRLQKAWLKATTHFTNAALDRAKRTIEQCERGIWLRWEAQIKNQRVAAASRREIINDLKKTLTE
;
A
#
# COMPACT_ATOMS: atom_id res chain seq x y z
N MET A 1 23.73 -78.30 6.05
CA MET A 1 22.88 -77.08 6.03
C MET A 1 23.49 -75.99 5.14
N LEU A 2 23.61 -76.26 3.84
CA LEU A 2 24.17 -75.33 2.84
C LEU A 2 23.41 -75.42 1.50
N ALA A 3 22.19 -75.98 1.53
CA ALA A 3 21.32 -76.17 0.38
C ALA A 3 19.98 -75.39 0.48
N ALA A 4 19.72 -74.68 1.58
CA ALA A 4 18.49 -73.89 1.77
C ALA A 4 18.65 -72.38 1.44
N ARG A 5 19.84 -71.95 1.00
CA ARG A 5 20.15 -70.53 0.71
C ARG A 5 20.26 -70.19 -0.78
N ARG A 6 19.99 -71.14 -1.69
CA ARG A 6 20.13 -70.96 -3.15
C ARG A 6 18.81 -70.97 -3.95
N LEU A 7 17.65 -70.98 -3.28
CA LEU A 7 16.33 -71.02 -3.94
C LEU A 7 15.44 -69.79 -3.69
N ALA A 8 15.89 -68.81 -2.90
CA ALA A 8 15.16 -67.54 -2.68
C ALA A 8 15.68 -66.35 -3.51
N THR A 9 16.76 -66.52 -4.29
CA THR A 9 17.42 -65.45 -5.05
C THR A 9 17.10 -65.43 -6.55
N ARG A 10 16.05 -66.15 -6.99
CA ARG A 10 15.67 -66.21 -8.42
C ARG A 10 14.20 -65.93 -8.75
N GLY A 11 13.42 -65.42 -7.79
CA GLY A 11 11.98 -65.14 -7.96
C GLY A 11 11.52 -63.70 -7.65
N LEU A 12 12.42 -62.75 -7.40
CA LEU A 12 12.10 -61.37 -6.99
C LEU A 12 12.67 -60.31 -7.96
N ARG A 13 12.66 -60.63 -9.26
CA ARG A 13 12.90 -59.67 -10.36
C ARG A 13 11.75 -59.78 -11.37
N ALA A 14 10.54 -59.45 -10.94
CA ALA A 14 9.41 -59.11 -11.80
C ALA A 14 8.20 -58.82 -10.90
N LEU A 15 8.22 -57.71 -10.17
CA LEU A 15 7.04 -57.03 -9.64
C LEU A 15 7.52 -55.62 -9.26
N SER A 16 7.97 -54.90 -10.29
CA SER A 16 7.85 -53.45 -10.31
C SER A 16 6.35 -53.17 -10.33
N THR A 17 5.73 -53.07 -9.16
CA THR A 17 4.39 -52.53 -9.01
C THR A 17 4.46 -51.08 -9.44
N ALA A 18 4.19 -50.85 -10.72
CA ALA A 18 3.79 -49.55 -11.21
C ALA A 18 2.66 -49.05 -10.31
N THR A 19 2.89 -47.90 -9.68
CA THR A 19 1.83 -47.03 -9.17
C THR A 19 0.71 -46.99 -10.21
N PRO A 20 -0.57 -47.20 -9.86
CA PRO A 20 -1.63 -47.08 -10.85
C PRO A 20 -1.61 -45.64 -11.36
N ALA A 21 -1.13 -45.45 -12.59
CA ALA A 21 -1.11 -44.15 -13.24
C ALA A 21 -2.55 -43.64 -13.27
N ALA A 22 -2.81 -42.53 -12.58
CA ALA A 22 -4.09 -41.86 -12.63
C ALA A 22 -4.48 -41.66 -14.10
N THR A 23 -5.73 -41.99 -14.44
CA THR A 23 -6.28 -41.84 -15.80
C THR A 23 -5.98 -40.42 -16.34
N PRO A 24 -5.65 -40.26 -17.63
CA PRO A 24 -5.19 -38.98 -18.19
C PRO A 24 -6.19 -37.82 -18.00
N VAL A 25 -7.47 -38.14 -17.82
CA VAL A 25 -8.55 -37.18 -17.51
C VAL A 25 -8.41 -36.58 -16.11
N LEU A 26 -8.03 -37.39 -15.11
CA LEU A 26 -7.82 -36.96 -13.73
C LEU A 26 -6.56 -36.09 -13.60
N GLN A 27 -5.49 -36.44 -14.33
CA GLN A 27 -4.29 -35.61 -14.37
C GLN A 27 -4.54 -34.25 -15.04
N ALA A 28 -5.35 -34.21 -16.10
CA ALA A 28 -5.74 -32.96 -16.75
C ALA A 28 -6.55 -32.04 -15.82
N SER A 29 -7.49 -32.59 -15.03
CA SER A 29 -8.27 -31.81 -14.06
C SER A 29 -7.44 -31.29 -12.89
N LEU A 30 -6.51 -32.10 -12.36
CA LEU A 30 -5.58 -31.70 -11.30
C LEU A 30 -4.65 -30.56 -11.76
N ASN A 31 -4.14 -30.64 -12.98
CA ASN A 31 -3.27 -29.61 -13.55
C ASN A 31 -4.03 -28.29 -13.82
N ALA A 32 -5.29 -28.38 -14.25
CA ALA A 32 -6.15 -27.21 -14.45
C ALA A 32 -6.43 -26.49 -13.11
N ASN A 33 -6.74 -27.24 -12.04
CA ASN A 33 -6.99 -26.67 -10.72
C ASN A 33 -5.73 -26.01 -10.12
N ASN A 34 -4.56 -26.61 -10.30
CA ASN A 34 -3.30 -26.01 -9.85
C ASN A 34 -2.95 -24.72 -10.62
N THR A 35 -3.25 -24.67 -11.91
CA THR A 35 -3.03 -23.47 -12.73
C THR A 35 -3.94 -22.33 -12.27
N ALA A 36 -5.24 -22.62 -12.07
CA ALA A 36 -6.20 -21.66 -11.55
C ALA A 36 -5.81 -21.15 -10.15
N ARG A 37 -5.39 -22.05 -9.24
CA ARG A 37 -4.89 -21.69 -7.90
C ARG A 37 -3.71 -20.70 -7.99
N ASN A 38 -2.75 -20.98 -8.85
CA ASN A 38 -1.55 -20.17 -9.02
C ASN A 38 -1.86 -18.80 -9.64
N GLU A 39 -2.81 -18.71 -10.56
CA GLU A 39 -3.30 -17.43 -11.10
C GLU A 39 -3.91 -16.56 -9.99
N ARG A 40 -4.79 -17.13 -9.15
CA ARG A 40 -5.42 -16.39 -8.03
C ARG A 40 -4.42 -15.94 -6.97
N LEU A 41 -3.41 -16.75 -6.68
CA LEU A 41 -2.30 -16.36 -5.79
C LEU A 41 -1.50 -15.17 -6.36
N ASN A 42 -1.28 -15.14 -7.68
CA ASN A 42 -0.64 -14.00 -8.33
C ASN A 42 -1.53 -12.75 -8.32
N ASP A 43 -2.85 -12.89 -8.45
CA ASP A 43 -3.79 -11.76 -8.32
C ASP A 43 -3.74 -11.16 -6.91
N LEU A 44 -3.70 -11.99 -5.86
CA LEU A 44 -3.51 -11.53 -4.48
C LEU A 44 -2.21 -10.75 -4.31
N ARG A 45 -1.10 -11.26 -4.84
CA ARG A 45 0.21 -10.58 -4.76
C ARG A 45 0.18 -9.19 -5.39
N ARG A 46 -0.57 -9.00 -6.49
CA ARG A 46 -0.71 -7.71 -7.18
C ARG A 46 -1.66 -6.76 -6.44
N ALA A 47 -2.73 -7.28 -5.85
CA ALA A 47 -3.78 -6.46 -5.23
C ALA A 47 -3.46 -6.00 -3.80
N PHE A 48 -2.60 -6.74 -3.07
CA PHE A 48 -2.30 -6.50 -1.66
C PHE A 48 -0.84 -6.03 -1.42
N PRO A 49 -0.63 -5.11 -0.46
CA PRO A 49 0.71 -4.72 -0.03
C PRO A 49 1.44 -5.87 0.68
N ASN A 50 2.77 -5.84 0.70
CA ASN A 50 3.58 -6.84 1.39
C ASN A 50 3.62 -6.61 2.91
N THR A 51 2.47 -6.78 3.57
CA THR A 51 2.35 -6.73 5.03
C THR A 51 2.63 -8.11 5.61
N ASP A 52 3.36 -8.21 6.72
CA ASP A 52 3.61 -9.47 7.43
C ASP A 52 4.11 -10.61 6.52
N THR A 53 5.05 -10.31 5.63
CA THR A 53 5.66 -11.29 4.71
C THR A 53 4.62 -12.03 3.83
N LEU A 54 3.53 -11.34 3.46
CA LEU A 54 2.48 -11.89 2.61
C LEU A 54 3.04 -12.39 1.27
N HIS A 55 3.91 -11.61 0.63
CA HIS A 55 4.43 -11.96 -0.69
C HIS A 55 5.33 -13.20 -0.64
N SER A 56 6.15 -13.37 0.40
CA SER A 56 7.01 -14.55 0.51
C SER A 56 6.21 -15.83 0.79
N ARG A 57 5.10 -15.74 1.55
CA ARG A 57 4.18 -16.87 1.73
C ARG A 57 3.49 -17.27 0.43
N ILE A 58 3.10 -16.28 -0.40
CA ILE A 58 2.54 -16.54 -1.73
C ILE A 58 3.61 -17.18 -2.63
N ASP A 59 4.83 -16.65 -2.63
CA ASP A 59 5.94 -17.17 -3.43
C ASP A 59 6.29 -18.62 -3.03
N LEU A 60 6.21 -18.96 -1.74
CA LEU A 60 6.38 -20.32 -1.26
C LEU A 60 5.37 -21.28 -1.90
N LEU A 61 4.10 -20.90 -2.00
CA LEU A 61 3.06 -21.75 -2.61
C LEU A 61 3.16 -21.83 -4.14
N LEU A 62 3.68 -20.78 -4.80
CA LEU A 62 3.85 -20.73 -6.25
C LEU A 62 5.08 -21.50 -6.73
N HIS A 63 6.15 -21.49 -5.94
CA HIS A 63 7.47 -21.97 -6.35
C HIS A 63 7.94 -23.22 -5.58
N ASN A 64 7.06 -23.93 -4.88
CA ASN A 64 7.41 -25.21 -4.26
C ASN A 64 7.54 -26.34 -5.29
N SER A 65 8.59 -26.26 -6.12
CA SER A 65 8.91 -27.25 -7.17
C SER A 65 9.44 -28.56 -6.61
N ASP A 66 9.97 -28.54 -5.39
CA ASP A 66 10.68 -29.68 -4.80
C ASP A 66 9.70 -30.69 -4.18
N GLY A 67 8.43 -30.31 -3.97
CA GLY A 67 7.40 -31.17 -3.39
C GLY A 67 7.66 -31.54 -1.93
N LYS A 68 8.52 -30.80 -1.24
CA LYS A 68 8.95 -31.09 0.13
C LYS A 68 8.30 -30.18 1.17
N VAL A 69 7.99 -30.74 2.33
CA VAL A 69 7.59 -30.01 3.53
C VAL A 69 8.83 -29.52 4.26
N ARG A 70 8.95 -28.21 4.38
CA ARG A 70 10.04 -27.55 5.11
C ARG A 70 9.56 -27.06 6.47
N VAL A 71 10.19 -27.53 7.55
CA VAL A 71 9.85 -27.14 8.92
C VAL A 71 11.04 -26.43 9.56
N ALA A 72 10.84 -25.23 10.09
CA ALA A 72 11.89 -24.48 10.78
C ALA A 72 11.84 -24.71 12.30
N LEU A 73 12.98 -24.94 12.92
CA LEU A 73 13.20 -24.88 14.37
C LEU A 73 13.89 -23.56 14.70
N VAL A 74 13.22 -22.71 15.47
CA VAL A 74 13.63 -21.32 15.71
C VAL A 74 13.83 -21.07 17.20
N PRO A 75 15.03 -20.65 17.64
CA PRO A 75 15.24 -20.28 19.04
C PRO A 75 14.49 -18.98 19.38
N PHE A 76 13.62 -19.01 20.39
CA PHE A 76 12.80 -17.88 20.84
C PHE A 76 13.39 -17.19 22.06
N HIS A 77 14.07 -16.06 21.84
CA HIS A 77 14.73 -15.26 22.90
C HIS A 77 15.73 -16.03 23.79
N VAL A 78 16.30 -17.09 23.22
CA VAL A 78 17.31 -17.97 23.83
C VAL A 78 18.40 -18.24 22.80
N HIS A 79 19.59 -18.66 23.23
CA HIS A 79 20.61 -19.09 22.27
C HIS A 79 20.31 -20.50 21.76
N ARG A 80 20.62 -20.76 20.49
CA ARG A 80 20.47 -22.10 19.88
C ARG A 80 21.12 -23.21 20.70
N ASN A 81 22.26 -22.94 21.34
CA ASN A 81 22.96 -23.90 22.22
C ASN A 81 22.09 -24.46 23.35
N GLU A 82 21.11 -23.69 23.80
CA GLU A 82 20.22 -24.05 24.91
C GLU A 82 19.07 -24.95 24.47
N VAL A 83 18.74 -24.97 23.17
CA VAL A 83 17.58 -25.70 22.61
C VAL A 83 17.98 -26.74 21.56
N LYS A 84 19.27 -26.85 21.22
CA LYS A 84 19.79 -27.79 20.21
C LYS A 84 19.41 -29.25 20.47
N GLY A 85 19.20 -29.60 21.74
CA GLY A 85 18.84 -30.95 22.19
C GLY A 85 17.46 -31.40 21.71
N VAL A 86 16.58 -30.47 21.32
CA VAL A 86 15.26 -30.80 20.77
C VAL A 86 15.41 -31.48 19.40
N LEU A 87 16.23 -30.94 18.50
CA LEU A 87 16.49 -31.58 17.21
C LEU A 87 17.16 -32.95 17.39
N ASP A 88 18.10 -33.04 18.34
CA ASP A 88 18.80 -34.28 18.66
C ASP A 88 17.84 -35.36 19.18
N ALA A 89 16.82 -34.96 19.94
CA ALA A 89 15.79 -35.86 20.46
C ALA A 89 14.78 -36.27 19.39
N VAL A 90 14.38 -35.35 18.51
CA VAL A 90 13.40 -35.57 17.43
C VAL A 90 13.94 -36.57 16.39
N LEU A 91 15.23 -36.48 16.07
CA LEU A 91 15.86 -37.33 15.06
C LEU A 91 16.51 -38.59 15.65
N ALA A 92 16.50 -38.78 16.97
CA ALA A 92 17.15 -39.95 17.56
C ALA A 92 16.46 -41.26 17.16
N ASP A 93 17.21 -42.14 16.51
CA ASP A 93 16.86 -43.56 16.37
C ASP A 93 17.83 -44.39 17.22
N PRO A 94 17.45 -44.75 18.46
CA PRO A 94 18.33 -45.50 19.37
C PRO A 94 18.57 -46.96 18.94
N LEU A 95 17.78 -47.48 17.97
CA LEU A 95 17.91 -48.86 17.47
C LEU A 95 18.58 -48.93 16.10
N SER A 96 18.95 -47.78 15.51
CA SER A 96 19.66 -47.74 14.23
C SER A 96 21.02 -48.44 14.32
N SER A 97 21.33 -49.22 13.29
CA SER A 97 22.65 -49.85 13.13
C SER A 97 23.75 -48.87 12.73
N ASP A 98 23.37 -47.74 12.12
CA ASP A 98 24.29 -46.67 11.72
C ASP A 98 24.01 -45.41 12.54
N LEU A 99 25.04 -44.99 13.29
CA LEU A 99 25.02 -43.85 14.19
C LEU A 99 26.02 -42.76 13.81
N GLU A 100 26.81 -42.97 12.75
CA GLU A 100 27.85 -41.99 12.36
C GLU A 100 27.23 -40.63 12.03
N TRP A 101 26.06 -40.63 11.40
CA TRP A 101 25.32 -39.42 11.09
C TRP A 101 24.76 -38.72 12.33
N TYR A 102 24.33 -39.48 13.34
CA TYR A 102 23.77 -38.94 14.57
C TYR A 102 24.85 -38.27 15.42
N ASP A 103 26.04 -38.90 15.48
CA ASP A 103 27.20 -38.34 16.15
C ASP A 103 27.71 -37.08 15.43
N ALA A 104 27.64 -37.04 14.09
CA ALA A 104 27.96 -35.83 13.32
C ALA A 104 26.95 -34.71 13.54
N LEU A 105 25.65 -35.03 13.65
CA LEU A 105 24.58 -34.07 13.90
C LEU A 105 24.67 -33.48 15.31
N THR A 106 24.90 -34.30 16.33
CA THR A 106 25.01 -33.83 17.73
C THR A 106 26.24 -32.93 17.95
N ASN A 107 27.31 -33.15 17.18
CA ASN A 107 28.53 -32.35 17.18
C ASN A 107 28.57 -31.25 16.08
N ARG A 108 27.40 -30.89 15.51
CA ARG A 108 27.30 -29.89 14.43
C ARG A 108 27.76 -28.48 14.83
N LEU A 109 28.13 -27.70 13.80
CA LEU A 109 28.47 -26.28 13.92
C LEU A 109 27.22 -25.43 14.18
N LEU A 110 27.18 -24.75 15.33
CA LEU A 110 26.01 -23.96 15.73
C LEU A 110 26.02 -22.52 15.19
N GLY A 111 27.13 -22.08 14.58
CA GLY A 111 27.30 -20.72 14.04
C GLY A 111 26.60 -20.44 12.71
N LYS A 112 26.16 -21.47 11.97
CA LYS A 112 25.41 -21.38 10.71
C LYS A 112 24.08 -22.11 10.84
N ASN A 113 23.13 -21.86 9.93
CA ASN A 113 21.89 -22.64 9.89
C ASN A 113 22.18 -24.08 9.50
N THR A 114 21.37 -25.00 9.98
CA THR A 114 21.50 -26.43 9.68
C THR A 114 20.26 -26.90 8.94
N LEU A 115 20.43 -27.38 7.72
CA LEU A 115 19.39 -28.09 6.97
C LEU A 115 19.63 -29.59 7.16
N VAL A 116 18.63 -30.30 7.66
CA VAL A 116 18.59 -31.76 7.69
C VAL A 116 17.63 -32.20 6.59
N ALA A 117 18.20 -32.82 5.56
CA ALA A 117 17.46 -33.39 4.45
C ALA A 117 17.62 -34.92 4.48
N TYR A 118 16.62 -35.65 4.01
CA TYR A 118 16.76 -37.09 3.93
C TYR A 118 17.76 -37.50 2.84
N ALA A 119 18.64 -38.45 3.16
CA ALA A 119 19.50 -39.11 2.20
C ALA A 119 19.61 -40.62 2.50
N PRO A 120 19.66 -41.49 1.47
CA PRO A 120 19.70 -42.95 1.66
C PRO A 120 21.01 -43.43 2.32
N SER A 121 22.07 -42.62 2.25
CA SER A 121 23.35 -42.87 2.89
C SER A 121 23.94 -41.57 3.41
N PHE A 122 24.54 -41.61 4.60
CA PHE A 122 25.22 -40.46 5.17
C PHE A 122 26.56 -40.22 4.46
N ASP A 123 26.75 -39.03 3.90
CA ASP A 123 28.06 -38.56 3.45
C ASP A 123 28.71 -37.73 4.56
N LYS A 124 29.94 -38.07 4.93
CA LYS A 124 30.72 -37.34 5.94
C LYS A 124 31.08 -35.92 5.47
N ASN A 125 31.06 -35.67 4.16
CA ASN A 125 31.31 -34.36 3.60
C ASN A 125 30.04 -33.51 3.63
N THR A 126 29.85 -32.75 4.71
CA THR A 126 28.73 -31.80 4.81
C THR A 126 28.85 -30.73 3.73
N ILE A 127 27.77 -30.46 2.99
CA ILE A 127 27.73 -29.36 2.03
C ILE A 127 27.60 -28.06 2.82
N THR A 128 28.64 -27.24 2.77
CA THR A 128 28.65 -25.94 3.46
C THR A 128 28.47 -24.81 2.47
N HIS A 129 27.38 -24.06 2.63
CA HIS A 129 27.20 -22.75 2.02
C HIS A 129 27.66 -21.66 2.99
N ASN A 130 27.64 -20.39 2.55
CA ASN A 130 28.07 -19.27 3.38
C ASN A 130 27.25 -19.16 4.68
N SER A 131 25.94 -19.42 4.63
CA SER A 131 25.01 -19.29 5.76
C SER A 131 24.35 -20.61 6.23
N LEU A 132 24.50 -21.70 5.46
CA LEU A 132 23.77 -22.96 5.65
C LEU A 132 24.73 -24.15 5.61
N VAL A 133 24.50 -25.15 6.45
CA VAL A 133 25.18 -26.46 6.42
C VAL A 133 24.13 -27.53 6.24
N GLU A 134 24.26 -28.33 5.19
CA GLU A 134 23.34 -29.41 4.87
C GLU A 134 23.86 -30.77 5.36
N TYR A 135 22.99 -31.51 6.03
CA TYR A 135 23.20 -32.87 6.49
C TYR A 135 22.19 -33.77 5.77
N GLY A 136 22.70 -34.65 4.91
CA GLY A 136 21.92 -35.73 4.31
C GLY A 136 21.84 -36.91 5.27
N VAL A 137 20.68 -37.14 5.89
CA VAL A 137 20.51 -38.10 6.99
C VAL A 137 19.51 -39.18 6.64
N ASN A 138 19.81 -40.44 6.96
CA ASN A 138 18.86 -41.54 6.83
C ASN A 138 18.02 -41.67 8.11
N PHE A 139 17.11 -40.73 8.33
CA PHE A 139 16.17 -40.79 9.46
C PHE A 139 14.87 -41.47 9.06
N SER A 140 14.24 -42.16 10.02
CA SER A 140 12.95 -42.81 9.83
C SER A 140 11.82 -41.95 10.37
N VAL A 141 10.73 -41.81 9.59
CA VAL A 141 9.49 -41.20 10.07
C VAL A 141 8.73 -42.24 10.93
N PRO A 142 8.25 -41.89 12.14
CA PRO A 142 7.52 -42.84 12.97
C PRO A 142 6.27 -43.40 12.28
N LYS A 143 6.04 -44.71 12.42
CA LYS A 143 4.94 -45.44 11.74
C LYS A 143 3.54 -44.86 12.01
N THR A 144 3.36 -44.21 13.17
CA THR A 144 2.13 -43.53 13.54
C THR A 144 1.67 -42.54 12.46
N TYR A 145 2.61 -41.87 11.81
CA TYR A 145 2.36 -40.83 10.80
C TYR A 145 2.36 -41.36 9.36
N THR A 146 2.86 -42.58 9.14
CA THR A 146 2.82 -43.22 7.81
C THR A 146 1.48 -43.88 7.49
N GLU A 147 0.68 -44.24 8.50
CA GLU A 147 -0.58 -45.00 8.33
C GLU A 147 -1.85 -44.18 8.59
N THR A 148 -1.76 -42.99 9.22
CA THR A 148 -2.94 -42.15 9.41
C THR A 148 -3.23 -41.30 8.17
N ALA A 149 -4.28 -41.70 7.45
CA ALA A 149 -4.92 -40.99 6.33
C ALA A 149 -4.25 -41.12 4.94
N GLY A 150 -4.07 -42.35 4.44
CA GLY A 150 -4.09 -42.65 3.00
C GLY A 150 -2.96 -42.09 2.12
N ALA A 151 -2.08 -41.24 2.65
CA ALA A 151 -0.86 -40.76 2.03
C ALA A 151 0.30 -41.11 2.95
N VAL A 152 1.16 -42.03 2.51
CA VAL A 152 2.38 -42.42 3.24
C VAL A 152 3.36 -41.28 3.10
N GLN A 153 3.46 -40.40 4.10
CA GLN A 153 4.57 -39.43 4.15
C GLN A 153 5.87 -40.21 4.29
N THR A 154 6.79 -39.98 3.35
CA THR A 154 8.12 -40.58 3.39
C THR A 154 9.13 -39.56 3.88
N ALA A 155 10.23 -40.03 4.49
CA ALA A 155 11.29 -39.14 4.98
C ALA A 155 11.89 -38.26 3.86
N GLU A 156 11.82 -38.70 2.60
CA GLU A 156 12.26 -37.97 1.40
C GLU A 156 11.52 -36.66 1.17
N GLU A 157 10.31 -36.53 1.71
CA GLU A 157 9.42 -35.40 1.51
C GLU A 157 9.57 -34.32 2.60
N ILE A 158 10.48 -34.50 3.57
CA ILE A 158 10.59 -33.61 4.73
C ILE A 158 12.01 -33.09 4.89
N ASP A 159 12.14 -31.77 4.95
CA ASP A 159 13.37 -31.03 5.21
C ASP A 159 13.20 -30.23 6.53
N ILE A 160 14.14 -30.38 7.45
CA ILE A 160 14.11 -29.68 8.75
C ILE A 160 15.23 -28.64 8.78
N ILE A 161 14.88 -27.37 9.02
CA ILE A 161 15.86 -26.28 9.10
C ILE A 161 15.96 -25.82 10.54
N GLU A 162 17.12 -26.02 11.17
CA GLU A 162 17.44 -25.44 12.46
C GLU A 162 18.17 -24.11 12.27
N VAL A 163 17.55 -23.05 12.76
CA VAL A 163 18.00 -21.67 12.57
C VAL A 163 18.90 -21.25 13.72
N ASN A 164 20.01 -20.57 13.41
CA ASN A 164 20.88 -19.99 14.42
C ASN A 164 20.23 -18.77 15.09
N ASN A 165 19.80 -17.80 14.28
CA ASN A 165 19.16 -16.58 14.74
C ASN A 165 18.06 -16.18 13.75
N TYR A 166 16.90 -15.78 14.28
CA TYR A 166 15.74 -15.37 13.47
C TYR A 166 16.08 -14.23 12.51
N LYS A 167 16.81 -13.21 12.98
CA LYS A 167 17.11 -12.01 12.16
C LYS A 167 18.03 -12.29 10.99
N ASP A 168 19.02 -13.15 11.19
CA ASP A 168 20.06 -13.42 10.18
C ASP A 168 19.63 -14.48 9.16
N SER A 169 18.49 -15.13 9.40
CA SER A 169 18.05 -16.33 8.67
C SER A 169 16.68 -16.18 8.02
N GLN A 170 16.21 -14.96 7.81
CA GLN A 170 14.88 -14.68 7.28
C GLN A 170 14.65 -15.34 5.92
N GLU A 171 15.64 -15.34 5.02
CA GLU A 171 15.53 -15.99 3.71
C GLU A 171 15.26 -17.50 3.82
N HIS A 172 15.91 -18.17 4.78
CA HIS A 172 15.73 -19.61 5.03
C HIS A 172 14.38 -19.89 5.70
N LEU A 173 13.92 -18.98 6.57
CA LEU A 173 12.61 -19.06 7.21
C LEU A 173 11.47 -18.87 6.22
N TRP A 174 11.58 -17.92 5.29
CA TRP A 174 10.53 -17.67 4.30
C TRP A 174 10.26 -18.85 3.36
N ALA A 175 11.25 -19.75 3.21
CA ALA A 175 11.13 -20.99 2.46
C ALA A 175 10.49 -22.14 3.26
N CYS A 176 10.14 -21.93 4.54
CA CYS A 176 9.54 -22.94 5.41
C CYS A 176 8.01 -22.82 5.46
N HIS A 177 7.33 -23.97 5.55
CA HIS A 177 5.88 -24.04 5.63
C HIS A 177 5.37 -23.82 7.07
N ARG A 178 6.21 -24.13 8.07
CA ARG A 178 5.89 -24.02 9.50
C ARG A 178 7.11 -23.57 10.30
N HIS A 179 6.88 -22.74 11.31
CA HIS A 179 7.91 -22.32 12.27
C HIS A 179 7.62 -22.87 13.67
N ILE A 180 8.53 -23.67 14.19
CA ILE A 180 8.46 -24.22 15.55
C ILE A 180 9.42 -23.41 16.43
N TYR A 181 8.85 -22.64 17.35
CA TYR A 181 9.62 -21.81 18.27
C TYR A 181 9.97 -22.60 19.53
N LEU A 182 11.25 -22.53 19.92
CA LEU A 182 11.80 -23.24 21.08
C LEU A 182 12.32 -22.25 22.11
N CYS A 183 11.88 -22.37 23.36
CA CYS A 183 12.34 -21.56 24.49
C CYS A 183 12.69 -22.49 25.66
N ASN A 184 13.62 -22.11 26.52
CA ASN A 184 13.90 -22.83 27.77
C ASN A 184 13.52 -22.03 29.03
N ASP A 185 13.17 -20.75 28.86
CA ASP A 185 12.81 -19.83 29.95
C ASP A 185 11.30 -19.58 29.95
N ALA A 186 10.63 -20.09 30.98
CA ALA A 186 9.19 -19.93 31.15
C ALA A 186 8.77 -18.46 31.19
N ARG A 187 9.57 -17.58 31.81
CA ARG A 187 9.23 -16.16 31.92
C ARG A 187 9.15 -15.52 30.54
N LYS A 188 10.14 -15.78 29.69
CA LYS A 188 10.17 -15.23 28.32
C LYS A 188 9.03 -15.79 27.47
N ALA A 189 8.76 -17.10 27.58
CA ALA A 189 7.69 -17.75 26.82
C ALA A 189 6.29 -17.18 27.12
N TYR A 190 6.00 -16.80 28.38
CA TYR A 190 4.69 -16.26 28.75
C TYR A 190 4.57 -14.74 28.68
N THR A 191 5.67 -13.99 28.84
CA THR A 191 5.62 -12.52 28.87
C THR A 191 5.78 -11.87 27.51
N LYS A 192 6.47 -12.52 26.57
CA LYS A 192 6.75 -11.93 25.25
C LYS A 192 5.75 -12.45 24.21
N PRO A 193 5.12 -11.55 23.44
CA PRO A 193 4.21 -11.97 22.38
C PRO A 193 4.98 -12.66 21.25
N LEU A 194 4.52 -13.85 20.85
CA LEU A 194 4.96 -14.48 19.61
C LEU A 194 4.13 -13.90 18.47
N VAL A 195 4.78 -13.13 17.60
CA VAL A 195 4.17 -12.53 16.40
C VAL A 195 4.83 -13.17 15.20
N ASP A 196 4.14 -14.12 14.59
CA ASP A 196 4.56 -14.72 13.33
C ASP A 196 3.34 -14.93 12.43
N ALA A 197 3.52 -14.65 11.15
CA ALA A 197 2.50 -14.75 10.12
C ALA A 197 2.42 -16.16 9.54
N TYR A 198 3.48 -16.95 9.68
CA TYR A 198 3.50 -18.36 9.28
C TYR A 198 2.79 -19.23 10.33
N PRO A 199 2.29 -20.42 9.95
CA PRO A 199 1.82 -21.41 10.91
C PRO A 199 2.93 -21.72 11.93
N HIS A 200 2.64 -21.55 13.22
CA HIS A 200 3.66 -21.67 14.26
C HIS A 200 3.15 -22.28 15.55
N ASP A 201 4.06 -22.94 16.26
CA ASP A 201 3.87 -23.45 17.63
C ASP A 201 5.01 -22.94 18.53
N LEU A 202 4.76 -22.84 19.83
CA LEU A 202 5.77 -22.49 20.83
C LEU A 202 5.91 -23.61 21.85
N PHE A 203 7.11 -24.20 21.91
CA PHE A 203 7.47 -25.21 22.88
C PHE A 203 8.44 -24.67 23.93
N LEU A 204 8.20 -25.01 25.18
CA LEU A 204 9.01 -24.70 26.33
C LEU A 204 9.78 -25.95 26.77
N ASP A 205 11.08 -25.99 26.49
CA ASP A 205 12.02 -27.04 26.85
C ASP A 205 12.55 -26.83 28.26
N VAL A 206 11.97 -27.54 29.23
CA VAL A 206 12.33 -27.44 30.65
C VAL A 206 12.49 -28.83 31.25
N GLU A 207 13.40 -28.98 32.21
CA GLU A 207 13.54 -30.23 32.95
C GLU A 207 12.25 -30.58 33.72
N PRO A 208 11.88 -31.87 33.81
CA PRO A 208 10.63 -32.27 34.43
C PRO A 208 10.51 -31.86 35.91
N ALA A 209 11.65 -31.74 36.61
CA ALA A 209 11.71 -31.31 38.01
C ALA A 209 11.47 -29.80 38.20
N ARG A 210 11.64 -28.99 37.15
CA ARG A 210 11.45 -27.53 37.14
C ARG A 210 10.12 -27.11 36.53
N ALA A 211 9.46 -28.02 35.82
CA ALA A 211 8.08 -27.88 35.40
C ALA A 211 7.16 -28.04 36.63
N GLY A 212 7.07 -27.00 37.47
CA GLY A 212 6.01 -26.93 38.48
C GLY A 212 4.63 -27.07 37.80
N ASP A 213 3.59 -27.37 38.59
CA ASP A 213 2.17 -27.53 38.20
C ASP A 213 1.51 -26.27 37.56
N SER A 214 2.30 -25.46 36.87
CA SER A 214 1.89 -24.38 35.98
C SER A 214 1.03 -24.97 34.86
N SER A 215 -0.28 -24.98 35.12
CA SER A 215 -1.34 -25.16 34.14
C SER A 215 -0.97 -24.46 32.83
N ALA A 216 -0.84 -25.26 31.77
CA ALA A 216 -0.57 -24.82 30.42
C ALA A 216 -1.52 -23.68 30.03
N SER A 217 -0.98 -22.48 29.79
CA SER A 217 -1.67 -21.55 28.92
C SER A 217 -1.84 -22.26 27.57
N ALA A 218 -3.04 -22.23 26.99
CA ALA A 218 -3.44 -23.01 25.82
C ALA A 218 -2.57 -22.81 24.55
N LYS A 219 -1.56 -21.95 24.60
CA LYS A 219 -0.64 -21.61 23.50
C LYS A 219 0.81 -22.09 23.68
N VAL A 220 1.21 -22.55 24.86
CA VAL A 220 2.61 -22.96 25.12
C VAL A 220 2.64 -24.39 25.61
N GLU A 221 3.26 -25.28 24.83
CA GLU A 221 3.41 -26.68 25.18
C GLU A 221 4.75 -26.92 25.89
N ILE A 222 4.73 -27.73 26.95
CA ILE A 222 5.92 -28.03 27.77
C ILE A 222 6.51 -29.37 27.32
N ILE A 223 7.80 -29.37 27.00
CA ILE A 223 8.58 -30.53 26.57
C ILE A 223 9.88 -30.62 27.37
N SER A 224 10.56 -31.76 27.32
CA SER A 224 11.87 -31.93 27.94
C SER A 224 12.82 -32.70 27.03
N SER A 225 13.69 -31.99 26.31
CA SER A 225 14.71 -32.59 25.45
C SER A 225 15.75 -33.36 26.26
N ALA A 226 16.07 -32.91 27.47
CA ALA A 226 17.01 -33.57 28.36
C ALA A 226 16.54 -34.98 28.75
N ALA A 227 15.26 -35.13 29.12
CA ALA A 227 14.67 -36.43 29.46
C ALA A 227 14.62 -37.37 28.24
N ALA A 228 14.27 -36.85 27.06
CA ALA A 228 14.23 -37.63 25.83
C ALA A 228 15.64 -38.13 25.43
N ASN A 229 16.64 -37.26 25.47
CA ASN A 229 18.03 -37.62 25.15
C ASN A 229 18.63 -38.60 26.18
N GLN A 230 18.30 -38.44 27.47
CA GLN A 230 18.67 -39.40 28.51
C GLN A 230 18.04 -40.78 28.25
N ALA A 231 16.76 -40.82 27.89
CA ALA A 231 16.08 -42.06 27.52
C ALA A 231 16.81 -42.76 26.36
N ASN A 232 17.13 -42.00 25.31
CA ASN A 232 17.85 -42.51 24.15
C ASN A 232 19.23 -43.07 24.52
N ALA A 233 19.97 -42.40 25.42
CA ALA A 233 21.25 -42.89 25.92
C ALA A 233 21.12 -44.22 26.69
N LEU A 234 20.14 -44.32 27.60
CA LEU A 234 19.92 -45.54 28.39
C LEU A 234 19.55 -46.75 27.52
N LEU A 235 18.74 -46.54 26.49
CA LEU A 235 18.36 -47.61 25.56
C LEU A 235 19.55 -48.08 24.70
N ARG A 236 20.46 -47.16 24.36
CA ARG A 236 21.71 -47.47 23.64
C ARG A 236 22.67 -48.30 24.48
N GLU A 237 22.75 -48.06 25.79
CA GLU A 237 23.62 -48.83 26.69
C GLU A 237 23.15 -50.28 26.81
N SER A 238 21.83 -50.51 26.95
CA SER A 238 21.26 -51.85 27.02
C SER A 238 19.78 -51.87 26.69
N ALA A 239 19.37 -52.86 25.90
CA ALA A 239 17.96 -53.17 25.66
C ALA A 239 17.19 -53.53 26.94
N ALA A 240 17.88 -53.89 28.04
CA ALA A 240 17.26 -54.14 29.34
C ALA A 240 16.62 -52.88 29.96
N ASN A 241 17.06 -51.68 29.54
CA ASN A 241 16.57 -50.40 30.05
C ASN A 241 15.28 -49.93 29.35
N ALA A 242 14.63 -50.77 28.54
CA ALA A 242 13.44 -50.41 27.76
C ALA A 242 12.28 -49.86 28.62
N SER A 243 12.08 -50.38 29.84
CA SER A 243 11.04 -49.91 30.76
C SER A 243 11.25 -48.45 31.19
N GLU A 244 12.50 -48.10 31.49
CA GLU A 244 12.90 -46.77 31.92
C GLU A 244 12.89 -45.78 30.74
N TYR A 245 13.33 -46.23 29.56
CA TYR A 245 13.21 -45.50 28.31
C TYR A 245 11.76 -45.06 28.04
N LEU A 246 10.79 -45.98 28.11
CA LEU A 246 9.38 -45.66 27.87
C LEU A 246 8.81 -44.67 28.89
N ALA A 247 9.24 -44.77 30.15
CA ALA A 247 8.81 -43.85 31.20
C ALA A 247 9.32 -42.42 30.95
N LEU A 248 10.62 -42.27 30.64
CA LEU A 248 11.24 -40.98 30.33
C LEU A 248 10.72 -40.38 29.02
N LEU A 249 10.50 -41.20 27.99
CA LEU A 249 9.92 -40.74 26.73
C LEU A 249 8.52 -40.17 26.95
N LYS A 250 7.68 -40.86 27.72
CA LYS A 250 6.34 -40.37 28.07
C LYS A 250 6.38 -39.09 28.91
N GLN A 251 7.37 -38.97 29.80
CA GLN A 251 7.57 -37.76 30.61
C GLN A 251 8.05 -36.57 29.77
N SER A 252 8.88 -36.82 28.76
CA SER A 252 9.48 -35.79 27.90
C SER A 252 8.48 -35.06 27.00
N ARG A 253 7.34 -35.70 26.68
CA ARG A 253 6.33 -35.20 25.73
C ARG A 253 6.87 -34.82 24.34
N ILE A 254 7.99 -35.42 23.93
CA ILE A 254 8.62 -35.14 22.63
C ILE A 254 7.73 -35.56 21.44
N ASP A 255 6.74 -36.43 21.69
CA ASP A 255 5.69 -36.82 20.73
C ASP A 255 4.96 -35.60 20.15
N ARG A 256 4.80 -34.51 20.91
CA ARG A 256 4.17 -33.28 20.42
C ARG A 256 5.01 -32.53 19.39
N VAL A 257 6.33 -32.54 19.57
CA VAL A 257 7.25 -31.97 18.58
C VAL A 257 7.29 -32.85 17.34
N LEU A 258 7.29 -34.18 17.52
CA LEU A 258 7.18 -35.14 16.42
C LEU A 258 5.87 -34.97 15.64
N ASP A 259 4.74 -34.76 16.32
CA ASP A 259 3.45 -34.43 15.69
C ASP A 259 3.54 -33.14 14.85
N SER A 260 4.24 -32.12 15.35
CA SER A 260 4.39 -30.83 14.66
C SER A 260 5.34 -30.89 13.45
N VAL A 261 6.38 -31.72 13.52
CA VAL A 261 7.39 -31.90 12.47
C VAL A 261 6.94 -32.89 11.40
N PHE A 262 6.39 -34.04 11.78
CA PHE A 262 6.10 -35.17 10.88
C PHE A 262 4.59 -35.44 10.68
N GLY A 263 3.71 -34.79 11.44
CA GLY A 263 2.27 -35.09 11.41
C GLY A 263 1.50 -34.47 10.24
N ARG A 264 2.15 -33.69 9.36
CA ARG A 264 1.47 -32.96 8.25
C ARG A 264 2.12 -33.24 6.92
N ASP A 265 1.29 -33.63 5.96
CA ASP A 265 1.69 -33.82 4.58
C ASP A 265 1.83 -32.45 3.89
N LEU A 266 2.35 -32.47 2.67
CA LEU A 266 2.50 -31.26 1.88
C LEU A 266 1.16 -30.55 1.68
N ALA A 267 0.10 -31.30 1.33
CA ALA A 267 -1.22 -30.75 1.10
C ALA A 267 -1.78 -30.01 2.32
N ARG A 268 -1.67 -30.57 3.54
CA ARG A 268 -2.11 -29.90 4.77
C ARG A 268 -1.23 -28.70 5.11
N SER A 269 0.08 -28.80 4.89
CA SER A 269 1.02 -27.71 5.16
C SER A 269 0.77 -26.51 4.27
N GLU A 270 0.57 -26.72 2.97
CA GLU A 270 0.16 -25.67 2.02
C GLU A 270 -1.20 -25.06 2.40
N ALA A 271 -2.17 -25.88 2.78
CA ALA A 271 -3.50 -25.41 3.20
C ALA A 271 -3.43 -24.53 4.45
N ASP A 272 -2.54 -24.82 5.41
CA ASP A 272 -2.38 -24.00 6.60
C ASP A 272 -1.69 -22.67 6.30
N VAL A 273 -0.64 -22.67 5.46
CA VAL A 273 -0.03 -21.41 4.98
C VAL A 273 -1.08 -20.57 4.27
N LEU A 274 -1.92 -21.18 3.42
CA LEU A 274 -2.99 -20.49 2.72
C LEU A 274 -4.03 -19.88 3.66
N LYS A 275 -4.41 -20.57 4.73
CA LYS A 275 -5.29 -19.97 5.78
C LYS A 275 -4.66 -18.73 6.39
N THR A 276 -3.34 -18.73 6.65
CA THR A 276 -2.67 -17.54 7.19
C THR A 276 -2.60 -16.39 6.18
N ILE A 277 -2.42 -16.68 4.89
CA ILE A 277 -2.49 -15.70 3.80
C ILE A 277 -3.88 -15.07 3.76
N ILE A 278 -4.93 -15.89 3.70
CA ILE A 278 -6.33 -15.44 3.68
C ILE A 278 -6.62 -14.56 4.91
N ARG A 279 -6.25 -15.01 6.11
CA ARG A 279 -6.42 -14.24 7.34
C ARG A 279 -5.73 -12.88 7.28
N THR A 280 -4.53 -12.80 6.69
CA THR A 280 -3.80 -11.54 6.56
C THR A 280 -4.53 -10.60 5.59
N CYS A 281 -4.99 -11.12 4.45
CA CYS A 281 -5.78 -10.35 3.48
C CYS A 281 -7.11 -9.88 4.06
N GLU A 282 -7.80 -10.72 4.85
CA GLU A 282 -9.04 -10.36 5.55
C GLU A 282 -8.81 -9.21 6.52
N VAL A 283 -7.76 -9.27 7.35
CA VAL A 283 -7.42 -8.17 8.28
C VAL A 283 -7.15 -6.86 7.55
N ILE A 284 -6.57 -6.90 6.35
CA ILE A 284 -6.35 -5.70 5.53
C ILE A 284 -7.69 -5.15 5.02
N VAL A 285 -8.54 -6.00 4.44
CA VAL A 285 -9.85 -5.59 3.91
C VAL A 285 -10.79 -5.10 5.02
N ASP A 286 -10.81 -5.78 6.16
CA ASP A 286 -11.67 -5.39 7.29
C ASP A 286 -11.26 -4.01 7.83
N LYS A 287 -9.95 -3.71 7.89
CA LYS A 287 -9.46 -2.36 8.22
C LYS A 287 -9.92 -1.32 7.20
N GLU A 288 -9.90 -1.64 5.91
CA GLU A 288 -10.36 -0.75 4.83
C GLU A 288 -11.89 -0.51 4.90
N GLU A 289 -12.67 -1.52 5.29
CA GLU A 289 -14.11 -1.43 5.50
C GLU A 289 -14.47 -0.64 6.77
N GLU A 290 -13.67 -0.73 7.83
CA GLU A 290 -13.84 0.05 9.08
C GLU A 290 -13.70 1.57 8.86
N VAL A 291 -12.91 2.00 7.87
CA VAL A 291 -12.73 3.42 7.51
C VAL A 291 -14.05 4.10 7.11
N THR A 292 -15.14 3.35 6.92
CA THR A 292 -16.48 3.90 6.64
C THR A 292 -16.98 4.89 7.70
N PHE A 293 -16.69 4.67 8.98
CA PHE A 293 -17.06 5.61 10.05
C PHE A 293 -16.25 6.91 9.95
N ASP A 294 -14.94 6.79 9.75
CA ASP A 294 -14.02 7.93 9.62
C ASP A 294 -14.34 8.75 8.36
N ILE A 295 -14.68 8.09 7.25
CA ILE A 295 -15.14 8.74 6.01
C ILE A 295 -16.41 9.55 6.28
N SER A 296 -17.36 9.03 7.07
CA SER A 296 -18.60 9.75 7.38
C SER A 296 -18.32 11.00 8.23
N ALA A 297 -17.49 10.86 9.26
CA ALA A 297 -17.07 11.96 10.12
C ALA A 297 -16.30 13.04 9.33
N GLU A 298 -15.32 12.65 8.50
CA GLU A 298 -14.55 13.59 7.70
C GLU A 298 -15.39 14.18 6.56
N SER A 299 -16.35 13.44 5.98
CA SER A 299 -17.31 14.02 5.01
C SER A 299 -18.11 15.18 5.60
N ALA A 300 -18.54 15.05 6.86
CA ALA A 300 -19.21 16.14 7.57
C ALA A 300 -18.26 17.33 7.83
N SER A 301 -17.01 17.04 8.20
CA SER A 301 -15.96 18.04 8.40
C SER A 301 -15.64 18.82 7.11
N ILE A 302 -15.42 18.12 5.99
CA ILE A 302 -15.17 18.70 4.67
C ILE A 302 -16.37 19.52 4.20
N THR A 303 -17.60 19.05 4.42
CA THR A 303 -18.81 19.80 4.09
C THR A 303 -18.86 21.13 4.85
N LYS A 304 -18.59 21.12 6.16
CA LYS A 304 -18.54 22.33 6.99
C LYS A 304 -17.43 23.28 6.53
N GLN A 305 -16.25 22.76 6.25
CA GLN A 305 -15.12 23.55 5.78
C GLN A 305 -15.35 24.16 4.40
N ARG A 306 -15.99 23.42 3.49
CA ARG A 306 -16.41 23.92 2.18
C ARG A 306 -17.39 25.08 2.32
N GLN A 307 -18.42 24.94 3.16
CA GLN A 307 -19.37 26.02 3.41
C GLN A 307 -18.68 27.26 3.98
N LYS A 308 -17.76 27.06 4.93
CA LYS A 308 -16.94 28.15 5.49
C LYS A 308 -16.09 28.81 4.41
N TRP A 309 -15.37 28.04 3.61
CA TRP A 309 -14.55 28.53 2.50
C TRP A 309 -15.38 29.30 1.48
N SER A 310 -16.55 28.78 1.08
CA SER A 310 -17.43 29.45 0.12
C SER A 310 -17.93 30.80 0.67
N ALA A 311 -18.32 30.86 1.95
CA ALA A 311 -18.71 32.12 2.59
C ALA A 311 -17.55 33.14 2.65
N GLU A 312 -16.34 32.67 2.96
CA GLU A 312 -15.14 33.50 3.00
C GLU A 312 -14.74 34.00 1.60
N ALA A 313 -14.87 33.16 0.58
CA ALA A 313 -14.63 33.51 -0.81
C ALA A 313 -15.57 34.60 -1.32
N HIS A 314 -16.86 34.47 -1.04
CA HIS A 314 -17.85 35.51 -1.36
C HIS A 314 -17.59 36.81 -0.60
N THR A 315 -17.12 36.70 0.65
CA THR A 315 -16.76 37.88 1.45
C THR A 315 -15.55 38.60 0.85
N GLU A 316 -14.48 37.89 0.48
CA GLU A 316 -13.29 38.47 -0.16
C GLU A 316 -13.61 39.10 -1.52
N LEU A 317 -14.48 38.45 -2.30
CA LEU A 317 -14.98 38.95 -3.58
C LEU A 317 -15.72 40.29 -3.42
N GLN A 318 -16.66 40.35 -2.48
CA GLN A 318 -17.51 41.53 -2.27
C GLN A 318 -16.79 42.68 -1.58
N THR A 319 -15.78 42.38 -0.75
CA THR A 319 -15.05 43.40 0.01
C THR A 319 -13.75 43.76 -0.71
N THR A 320 -12.71 42.95 -0.57
CA THR A 320 -11.36 43.22 -1.09
C THR A 320 -11.35 43.43 -2.60
N PHE A 321 -11.86 42.47 -3.38
CA PHE A 321 -11.73 42.52 -4.84
C PHE A 321 -12.60 43.62 -5.45
N THR A 322 -13.86 43.72 -5.02
CA THR A 322 -14.76 44.80 -5.48
C THR A 322 -14.21 46.19 -5.12
N ASN A 323 -13.62 46.36 -3.94
CA ASN A 323 -13.00 47.64 -3.56
C ASN A 323 -11.77 47.95 -4.41
N ALA A 324 -10.90 46.96 -4.68
CA ALA A 324 -9.74 47.13 -5.54
C ALA A 324 -10.13 47.52 -6.98
N LEU A 325 -11.19 46.93 -7.52
CA LEU A 325 -11.75 47.29 -8.84
C LEU A 325 -12.33 48.72 -8.85
N LYS A 326 -13.00 49.14 -7.78
CA LYS A 326 -13.47 50.53 -7.64
C LYS A 326 -12.31 51.51 -7.51
N GLU A 327 -11.27 51.16 -6.77
CA GLU A 327 -10.07 51.98 -6.60
C GLU A 327 -9.30 52.12 -7.92
N LEU A 328 -9.24 51.06 -8.72
CA LEU A 328 -8.68 51.11 -10.07
C LEU A 328 -9.37 52.18 -10.93
N ALA A 329 -10.70 52.16 -10.96
CA ALA A 329 -11.50 53.08 -11.79
C ALA A 329 -11.49 54.53 -11.29
N ASN A 330 -11.44 54.75 -9.96
CA ASN A 330 -11.59 56.07 -9.36
C ASN A 330 -10.26 56.76 -9.01
N SER A 331 -9.26 56.00 -8.58
CA SER A 331 -8.01 56.54 -8.01
C SER A 331 -6.79 56.27 -8.88
N LYS A 332 -6.60 55.01 -9.30
CA LYS A 332 -5.43 54.62 -10.11
C LYS A 332 -5.52 55.21 -11.51
N ILE A 333 -6.65 55.03 -12.19
CA ILE A 333 -6.90 55.51 -13.56
C ILE A 333 -8.19 56.35 -13.62
N PRO A 334 -8.21 57.57 -13.03
CA PRO A 334 -9.33 58.48 -13.24
C PRO A 334 -9.36 58.96 -14.70
N TRP A 335 -10.56 59.30 -15.20
CA TRP A 335 -10.81 59.63 -16.60
C TRP A 335 -9.87 60.71 -17.18
N TRP A 336 -9.44 61.67 -16.36
CA TRP A 336 -8.57 62.76 -16.81
C TRP A 336 -7.13 62.31 -17.08
N LYS A 337 -6.65 61.23 -16.43
CA LYS A 337 -5.30 60.68 -16.70
C LYS A 337 -5.19 60.06 -18.09
N LEU A 338 -6.31 59.68 -18.70
CA LEU A 338 -6.33 59.10 -20.06
C LEU A 338 -5.71 60.04 -21.11
N TYR A 339 -5.72 61.35 -20.89
CA TYR A 339 -5.10 62.31 -21.81
C TYR A 339 -3.58 62.17 -21.93
N PHE A 340 -2.91 61.67 -20.89
CA PHE A 340 -1.45 61.66 -20.83
C PHE A 340 -0.85 60.29 -20.51
N LYS A 341 -1.65 59.36 -19.96
CA LYS A 341 -1.24 58.04 -19.45
C LYS A 341 -2.23 56.94 -19.85
N VAL A 342 -2.58 56.87 -21.14
CA VAL A 342 -3.49 55.82 -21.65
C VAL A 342 -2.79 54.45 -21.76
N ASP A 343 -1.47 54.46 -21.93
CA ASP A 343 -0.59 53.30 -21.92
C ASP A 343 -0.56 52.57 -20.57
N GLU A 344 -0.62 53.31 -19.46
CA GLU A 344 -0.63 52.74 -18.10
C GLU A 344 -1.93 51.97 -17.76
N VAL A 345 -2.98 52.05 -18.59
CA VAL A 345 -4.28 51.41 -18.32
C VAL A 345 -4.16 49.90 -18.19
N HIS A 346 -3.43 49.26 -19.13
CA HIS A 346 -3.22 47.82 -19.09
C HIS A 346 -2.44 47.42 -17.84
N GLN A 347 -1.33 48.12 -17.57
CA GLN A 347 -0.48 47.82 -16.41
C GLN A 347 -1.25 47.91 -15.09
N ALA A 348 -1.98 49.01 -14.86
CA ALA A 348 -2.72 49.20 -13.62
C ALA A 348 -3.88 48.19 -13.47
N ALA A 349 -4.52 47.78 -14.56
CA ALA A 349 -5.52 46.71 -14.54
C ALA A 349 -4.89 45.35 -14.20
N SER A 350 -3.80 45.01 -14.88
CA SER A 350 -3.05 43.76 -14.67
C SER A 350 -2.49 43.65 -13.26
N GLU A 351 -1.90 44.71 -12.71
CA GLU A 351 -1.42 44.74 -11.32
C GLU A 351 -2.58 44.55 -10.34
N THR A 352 -3.72 45.21 -10.57
CA THR A 352 -4.88 45.08 -9.68
C THR A 352 -5.42 43.64 -9.69
N LEU A 353 -5.50 43.00 -10.85
CA LEU A 353 -5.88 41.60 -10.96
C LEU A 353 -4.83 40.68 -10.33
N PHE A 354 -3.54 40.95 -10.53
CA PHE A 354 -2.47 40.12 -9.99
C PHE A 354 -2.50 40.06 -8.45
N TYR A 355 -2.66 41.20 -7.78
CA TYR A 355 -2.59 41.29 -6.32
C TYR A 355 -3.91 41.05 -5.59
N TYR A 356 -5.06 41.35 -6.22
CA TYR A 356 -6.35 41.34 -5.54
C TYR A 356 -7.32 40.25 -6.02
N PHE A 357 -6.94 39.43 -7.02
CA PHE A 357 -7.77 38.32 -7.48
C PHE A 357 -7.74 37.15 -6.48
N LEU A 358 -8.53 37.31 -5.41
CA LEU A 358 -8.89 36.27 -4.43
C LEU A 358 -7.71 35.46 -3.82
N PRO A 359 -6.59 36.10 -3.41
CA PRO A 359 -5.42 35.37 -2.91
C PRO A 359 -5.73 34.52 -1.67
N ARG A 360 -6.54 35.02 -0.71
CA ARG A 360 -6.84 34.26 0.51
C ARG A 360 -7.74 33.07 0.24
N THR A 361 -8.67 33.23 -0.70
CA THR A 361 -9.54 32.15 -1.17
C THR A 361 -8.73 31.05 -1.83
N GLN A 362 -7.73 31.41 -2.65
CA GLN A 362 -6.82 30.46 -3.29
C GLN A 362 -6.03 29.68 -2.25
N ASP A 363 -5.36 30.34 -1.30
CA ASP A 363 -4.57 29.67 -0.26
C ASP A 363 -5.41 28.67 0.55
N ARG A 364 -6.64 29.06 0.92
CA ARG A 364 -7.56 28.19 1.66
C ARG A 364 -8.07 27.03 0.82
N PHE A 365 -8.28 27.25 -0.47
CA PHE A 365 -8.66 26.19 -1.40
C PHE A 365 -7.54 25.14 -1.51
N GLU A 366 -6.30 25.57 -1.70
CA GLU A 366 -5.13 24.68 -1.73
C GLU A 366 -4.97 23.90 -0.42
N TYR A 367 -5.17 24.57 0.73
CA TYR A 367 -5.20 23.90 2.04
C TYR A 367 -6.27 22.81 2.14
N LEU A 368 -7.50 23.08 1.65
CA LEU A 368 -8.58 22.08 1.67
C LEU A 368 -8.29 20.88 0.78
N LEU A 369 -7.69 21.10 -0.39
CA LEU A 369 -7.25 20.02 -1.26
C LEU A 369 -6.16 19.17 -0.57
N GLY A 370 -5.17 19.83 0.05
CA GLY A 370 -4.12 19.15 0.82
C GLY A 370 -4.68 18.34 1.99
N ARG A 371 -5.71 18.84 2.68
CA ARG A 371 -6.40 18.10 3.74
C ARG A 371 -7.09 16.84 3.23
N ILE A 372 -7.74 16.91 2.07
CA ILE A 372 -8.36 15.73 1.42
C ILE A 372 -7.28 14.70 1.09
N ASP A 373 -6.14 15.15 0.57
CA ASP A 373 -5.03 14.25 0.24
C ASP A 373 -4.37 13.65 1.49
N GLN A 374 -4.21 14.45 2.56
CA GLN A 374 -3.67 13.98 3.83
C GLN A 374 -4.54 12.86 4.42
N PHE A 375 -5.87 13.02 4.39
CA PHE A 375 -6.79 11.97 4.85
C PHE A 375 -6.65 10.70 3.99
N ALA A 376 -6.53 10.86 2.66
CA ALA A 376 -6.32 9.74 1.77
C ALA A 376 -4.99 9.00 2.05
N GLU A 377 -3.92 9.73 2.36
CA GLU A 377 -2.61 9.14 2.70
C GLU A 377 -2.64 8.42 4.06
N GLU A 378 -3.21 9.04 5.10
CA GLU A 378 -3.32 8.46 6.45
C GLU A 378 -4.05 7.11 6.43
N HIS A 379 -5.13 7.04 5.64
CA HIS A 379 -5.92 5.83 5.46
C HIS A 379 -5.48 4.94 4.28
N HIS A 380 -4.31 5.21 3.68
CA HIS A 380 -3.69 4.40 2.62
C HIS A 380 -4.61 4.15 1.41
N PHE A 381 -5.33 5.19 0.98
CA PHE A 381 -6.23 5.10 -0.16
C PHE A 381 -5.43 4.77 -1.44
N PRO A 382 -6.04 4.00 -2.36
CA PRO A 382 -5.42 3.76 -3.66
C PRO A 382 -5.20 5.10 -4.39
N PRO A 383 -4.05 5.28 -5.06
CA PRO A 383 -3.81 6.49 -5.83
C PRO A 383 -4.93 6.67 -6.86
N LEU A 384 -5.40 7.90 -7.01
CA LEU A 384 -6.37 8.23 -8.05
C LEU A 384 -5.78 7.80 -9.41
N PRO A 385 -6.52 7.01 -10.21
CA PRO A 385 -6.06 6.68 -11.56
C PRO A 385 -5.84 7.98 -12.34
N ALA A 386 -4.72 8.07 -13.06
CA ALA A 386 -4.32 9.27 -13.80
C ALA A 386 -5.33 9.73 -14.88
N SER A 387 -6.35 8.91 -15.16
CA SER A 387 -7.42 9.15 -16.13
C SER A 387 -8.67 8.33 -15.77
N THR A 388 -9.58 8.86 -14.95
CA THR A 388 -10.98 8.38 -14.97
C THR A 388 -11.88 9.49 -15.49
N PRO A 389 -12.48 9.35 -16.68
CA PRO A 389 -13.61 10.17 -17.06
C PRO A 389 -14.77 9.76 -16.15
N VAL A 390 -15.10 10.62 -15.18
CA VAL A 390 -16.36 10.51 -14.47
C VAL A 390 -17.44 10.95 -15.47
N GLU A 391 -18.07 9.99 -16.14
CA GLU A 391 -19.27 10.23 -16.93
C GLU A 391 -20.38 10.71 -16.00
N THR A 392 -20.51 12.02 -15.85
CA THR A 392 -21.77 12.64 -15.48
C THR A 392 -22.27 13.38 -16.70
N ALA A 393 -23.46 12.98 -17.16
CA ALA A 393 -24.10 13.50 -18.35
C ALA A 393 -24.08 15.04 -18.39
N GLY A 394 -23.40 15.59 -19.40
CA GLY A 394 -23.58 16.97 -19.84
C GLY A 394 -22.75 18.05 -19.17
N ALA A 395 -21.42 17.89 -19.06
CA ALA A 395 -20.47 19.02 -19.20
C ALA A 395 -19.03 18.47 -19.32
N THR A 396 -18.36 18.90 -20.38
CA THR A 396 -17.04 18.49 -20.83
C THR A 396 -15.93 18.84 -19.82
N THR A 397 -14.98 17.91 -19.67
CA THR A 397 -13.60 18.08 -19.16
C THR A 397 -13.45 18.43 -17.67
N ILE A 398 -13.44 17.42 -16.80
CA ILE A 398 -12.78 17.53 -15.49
C ILE A 398 -11.35 17.04 -15.68
N ALA A 399 -10.47 18.02 -15.65
CA ALA A 399 -9.05 17.95 -15.88
C ALA A 399 -8.34 17.26 -14.69
N LYS A 400 -7.08 16.85 -14.86
CA LYS A 400 -6.27 16.10 -13.89
C LYS A 400 -6.28 16.77 -12.51
N THR A 401 -5.94 16.03 -11.47
CA THR A 401 -5.78 16.54 -10.08
C THR A 401 -4.90 17.81 -10.00
N GLU A 402 -3.91 17.93 -10.87
CA GLU A 402 -3.05 19.12 -11.02
C GLU A 402 -3.82 20.34 -11.57
N ASP A 403 -4.78 20.12 -12.46
CA ASP A 403 -5.53 21.16 -13.17
C ASP A 403 -6.52 21.89 -12.25
N ILE A 404 -7.04 21.21 -11.21
CA ILE A 404 -7.95 21.82 -10.23
C ILE A 404 -7.22 22.86 -9.37
N SER A 405 -5.97 22.59 -8.99
CA SER A 405 -5.16 23.54 -8.20
C SER A 405 -4.79 24.81 -8.97
N ALA A 406 -4.62 24.70 -10.29
CA ALA A 406 -4.23 25.81 -11.16
C ALA A 406 -5.39 26.73 -11.57
N MET A 407 -6.64 26.41 -11.21
CA MET A 407 -7.84 27.13 -11.72
C MET A 407 -7.83 28.63 -11.43
N PHE A 408 -7.43 29.05 -10.22
CA PHE A 408 -7.34 30.47 -9.88
C PHE A 408 -6.29 31.20 -10.72
N LYS A 409 -5.12 30.57 -10.92
CA LYS A 409 -4.04 31.11 -11.73
C LYS A 409 -4.47 31.26 -13.19
N THR A 410 -5.03 30.20 -13.79
CA THR A 410 -5.51 30.22 -15.17
C THR A 410 -6.61 31.25 -15.37
N SER A 411 -7.60 31.31 -14.47
CA SER A 411 -8.68 32.30 -14.56
C SER A 411 -8.16 33.74 -14.46
N ARG A 412 -7.19 33.99 -13.59
CA ARG A 412 -6.55 35.30 -13.49
C ARG A 412 -5.81 35.68 -14.77
N ASP A 413 -5.02 34.76 -15.30
CA ASP A 413 -4.19 35.00 -16.49
C ASP A 413 -5.10 35.18 -17.75
N ASP A 414 -6.22 34.45 -17.83
CA ASP A 414 -7.29 34.68 -18.81
C ASP A 414 -7.86 36.11 -18.71
N ILE A 415 -8.22 36.55 -17.49
CA ILE A 415 -8.79 37.90 -17.29
C ILE A 415 -7.78 38.99 -17.67
N ILE A 416 -6.50 38.79 -17.34
CA ILE A 416 -5.43 39.74 -17.68
C ILE A 416 -5.24 39.83 -19.20
N SER A 417 -5.19 38.69 -19.89
CA SER A 417 -4.93 38.65 -21.33
C SER A 417 -6.11 39.15 -22.17
N GLU A 418 -7.35 38.93 -21.73
CA GLU A 418 -8.55 39.33 -22.47
C GLU A 418 -9.13 40.66 -21.97
N LEU A 419 -9.55 40.74 -20.70
CA LEU A 419 -10.30 41.89 -20.19
C LEU A 419 -9.43 43.13 -19.99
N ALA A 420 -8.18 42.98 -19.52
CA ALA A 420 -7.30 44.14 -19.33
C ALA A 420 -6.85 44.75 -20.67
N VAL A 421 -6.68 43.91 -21.69
CA VAL A 421 -6.37 44.35 -23.07
C VAL A 421 -7.58 45.04 -23.70
N ASP A 422 -8.80 44.49 -23.54
CA ASP A 422 -10.02 45.13 -24.04
C ASP A 422 -10.28 46.49 -23.39
N LEU A 423 -10.03 46.62 -22.08
CA LEU A 423 -10.15 47.89 -21.38
C LEU A 423 -9.19 48.94 -21.93
N HIS A 424 -7.92 48.57 -22.18
CA HIS A 424 -6.93 49.47 -22.77
C HIS A 424 -7.31 49.89 -24.19
N ASN A 425 -7.70 48.95 -25.04
CA ASN A 425 -8.12 49.22 -26.41
C ASN A 425 -9.36 50.13 -26.46
N THR A 426 -10.32 49.90 -25.55
CA THR A 426 -11.51 50.74 -25.42
C THR A 426 -11.14 52.15 -24.96
N ALA A 427 -10.23 52.29 -23.99
CA ALA A 427 -9.75 53.58 -23.51
C ALA A 427 -9.08 54.40 -24.63
N LEU A 428 -8.16 53.79 -25.37
CA LEU A 428 -7.44 54.43 -26.48
C LEU A 428 -8.40 54.82 -27.61
N ARG A 429 -9.33 53.93 -27.96
CA ARG A 429 -10.34 54.17 -29.00
C ARG A 429 -11.24 55.35 -28.64
N GLU A 430 -11.74 55.41 -27.41
CA GLU A 430 -12.61 56.51 -26.98
C GLU A 430 -11.86 57.84 -26.82
N LEU A 431 -10.59 57.80 -26.39
CA LEU A 431 -9.72 58.97 -26.39
C LEU A 431 -9.56 59.55 -27.80
N LEU A 432 -9.15 58.72 -28.77
CA LEU A 432 -8.88 59.16 -30.15
C LEU A 432 -10.14 59.69 -30.83
N LYS A 433 -11.28 58.99 -30.68
CA LYS A 433 -12.57 59.46 -31.21
C LYS A 433 -12.93 60.86 -30.68
N ASN A 434 -12.72 61.08 -29.39
CA ASN A 434 -13.07 62.35 -28.76
C ASN A 434 -12.09 63.48 -29.12
N LEU A 435 -10.79 63.18 -29.12
CA LEU A 435 -9.75 64.14 -29.46
C LEU A 435 -9.87 64.60 -30.92
N VAL A 436 -9.97 63.66 -31.87
CA VAL A 436 -10.03 63.96 -33.31
C VAL A 436 -11.42 64.45 -33.73
N GLY A 437 -12.49 63.88 -33.16
CA GLY A 437 -13.86 64.16 -33.60
C GLY A 437 -14.49 65.40 -32.98
N VAL A 438 -14.09 65.79 -31.77
CA VAL A 438 -14.73 66.89 -31.03
C VAL A 438 -13.72 67.97 -30.68
N GLN A 439 -12.64 67.62 -29.97
CA GLN A 439 -11.76 68.62 -29.37
C GLN A 439 -10.89 69.33 -30.41
N LEU A 440 -10.27 68.60 -31.34
CA LEU A 440 -9.37 69.17 -32.34
C LEU A 440 -10.11 70.14 -33.29
N PRO A 441 -11.27 69.82 -33.89
CA PRO A 441 -11.99 70.76 -34.74
C PRO A 441 -12.47 72.01 -33.97
N LEU A 442 -12.98 71.83 -32.74
CA LEU A 442 -13.48 72.94 -31.92
C LEU A 442 -12.37 73.81 -31.31
N VAL A 443 -11.12 73.35 -31.31
CA VAL A 443 -9.96 74.14 -30.89
C VAL A 443 -9.27 74.80 -32.09
N VAL A 444 -8.97 74.03 -33.12
CA VAL A 444 -8.18 74.47 -34.29
C VAL A 444 -8.97 75.42 -35.17
N LEU A 445 -10.25 75.15 -35.47
CA LEU A 445 -11.03 76.00 -36.38
C LEU A 445 -11.26 77.42 -35.81
N PRO A 446 -11.62 77.61 -34.53
CA PRO A 446 -11.70 78.95 -33.96
C PRO A 446 -10.36 79.68 -33.90
N LEU A 447 -9.26 78.97 -33.62
CA LEU A 447 -7.91 79.57 -33.62
C LEU A 447 -7.50 80.05 -35.03
N LEU A 448 -7.72 79.22 -36.06
CA LEU A 448 -7.52 79.62 -37.45
C LEU A 448 -8.44 80.79 -37.83
N GLY A 449 -9.67 80.79 -37.33
CA GLY A 449 -10.63 81.90 -37.45
C GLY A 449 -10.09 83.23 -36.93
N VAL A 450 -9.47 83.23 -35.75
CA VAL A 450 -8.84 84.43 -35.18
C VAL A 450 -7.63 84.86 -36.00
N TYR A 451 -6.80 83.92 -36.45
CA TYR A 451 -5.55 84.24 -37.16
C TYR A 451 -5.77 84.71 -38.61
N PHE A 452 -6.71 84.09 -39.34
CA PHE A 452 -6.92 84.36 -40.77
C PHE A 452 -8.11 85.28 -41.08
N PHE A 453 -9.11 85.37 -40.18
CA PHE A 453 -10.39 86.03 -40.46
C PHE A 453 -10.79 87.11 -39.44
N ASP A 454 -9.85 87.54 -38.58
CA ASP A 454 -10.06 88.59 -37.55
C ASP A 454 -11.25 88.36 -36.62
N TYR A 455 -11.61 87.09 -36.35
CA TYR A 455 -12.66 86.78 -35.38
C TYR A 455 -12.28 87.26 -33.97
N SER A 456 -13.29 87.72 -33.22
CA SER A 456 -13.06 88.15 -31.85
C SER A 456 -12.52 87.00 -31.00
N LEU A 457 -11.41 87.26 -30.30
CA LEU A 457 -10.78 86.29 -29.41
C LEU A 457 -11.76 85.79 -28.33
N TYR A 458 -12.67 86.64 -27.89
CA TYR A 458 -13.71 86.29 -26.90
C TYR A 458 -14.69 85.23 -27.45
N ALA A 459 -15.20 85.41 -28.67
CA ALA A 459 -16.09 84.44 -29.29
C ALA A 459 -15.38 83.12 -29.59
N ALA A 460 -14.15 83.17 -30.14
CA ALA A 460 -13.36 81.97 -30.39
C ALA A 460 -13.02 81.22 -29.09
N GLY A 461 -12.65 81.95 -28.03
CA GLY A 461 -12.39 81.40 -26.70
C GLY A 461 -13.59 80.65 -26.11
N SER A 462 -14.81 81.14 -26.32
CA SER A 462 -16.03 80.46 -25.85
C SER A 462 -16.29 79.12 -26.55
N VAL A 463 -16.05 79.04 -27.86
CA VAL A 463 -16.20 77.80 -28.65
C VAL A 463 -15.12 76.78 -28.27
N ILE A 464 -13.89 77.24 -28.06
CA ILE A 464 -12.77 76.43 -27.57
C ILE A 464 -13.12 75.83 -26.21
N ALA A 465 -13.57 76.66 -25.26
CA ALA A 465 -13.95 76.22 -23.92
C ALA A 465 -15.10 75.19 -23.96
N LEU A 466 -16.10 75.42 -24.81
CA LEU A 466 -17.21 74.49 -25.01
C LEU A 466 -16.73 73.14 -25.57
N GLY A 467 -15.84 73.16 -26.57
CA GLY A 467 -15.28 71.93 -27.15
C GLY A 467 -14.47 71.11 -26.16
N LEU A 468 -13.67 71.77 -25.31
CA LEU A 468 -12.94 71.11 -24.24
C LEU A 468 -13.89 70.53 -23.19
N ALA A 469 -14.89 71.27 -22.74
CA ALA A 469 -15.86 70.83 -21.72
C ALA A 469 -16.73 69.66 -22.21
N VAL A 470 -17.28 69.75 -23.43
CA VAL A 470 -18.07 68.67 -24.02
C VAL A 470 -17.21 67.43 -24.29
N GLY A 471 -15.98 67.63 -24.76
CA GLY A 471 -15.02 66.55 -24.93
C GLY A 471 -14.72 65.84 -23.61
N ALA A 472 -14.38 66.58 -22.56
CA ALA A 472 -14.11 66.00 -21.23
C ALA A 472 -15.33 65.23 -20.68
N SER A 473 -16.53 65.80 -20.80
CA SER A 473 -17.77 65.13 -20.35
C SER A 473 -18.06 63.83 -21.11
N ARG A 474 -17.81 63.80 -22.43
CA ARG A 474 -17.98 62.59 -23.24
C ARG A 474 -16.97 61.51 -22.85
N LEU A 475 -15.70 61.88 -22.69
CA LEU A 475 -14.66 60.95 -22.25
C LEU A 475 -14.95 60.39 -20.86
N GLN A 476 -15.37 61.22 -19.92
CA GLN A 476 -15.76 60.79 -18.58
C GLN A 476 -16.88 59.74 -18.62
N LYS A 477 -17.95 60.00 -19.39
CA LYS A 477 -19.08 59.06 -19.51
C LYS A 477 -18.67 57.75 -20.19
N ALA A 478 -17.86 57.82 -21.25
CA ALA A 478 -17.35 56.66 -21.95
C ALA A 478 -16.44 55.81 -21.05
N TRP A 479 -15.55 56.45 -20.28
CA TRP A 479 -14.67 55.79 -19.33
C TRP A 479 -15.43 55.11 -18.20
N LEU A 480 -16.44 55.78 -17.62
CA LEU A 480 -17.30 55.19 -16.60
C LEU A 480 -18.03 53.94 -17.14
N LYS A 481 -18.48 53.99 -18.40
CA LYS A 481 -19.09 52.82 -19.06
C LYS A 481 -18.10 51.67 -19.29
N ALA A 482 -16.88 51.97 -19.74
CA ALA A 482 -15.84 50.96 -19.98
C ALA A 482 -15.39 50.28 -18.68
N THR A 483 -15.15 51.08 -17.63
CA THR A 483 -14.73 50.57 -16.32
C THR A 483 -15.83 49.75 -15.65
N THR A 484 -17.08 50.22 -15.65
CA THR A 484 -18.22 49.45 -15.11
C THR A 484 -18.43 48.11 -15.84
N HIS A 485 -18.26 48.09 -17.16
CA HIS A 485 -18.28 46.84 -17.94
C HIS A 485 -17.15 45.90 -17.50
N PHE A 486 -15.91 46.39 -17.44
CA PHE A 486 -14.75 45.62 -16.98
C PHE A 486 -14.94 45.07 -15.56
N THR A 487 -15.43 45.90 -14.62
CA THR A 487 -15.63 45.45 -13.24
C THR A 487 -16.68 44.34 -13.15
N ASN A 488 -17.78 44.46 -13.89
CA ASN A 488 -18.83 43.44 -13.87
C ASN A 488 -18.33 42.14 -14.49
N ALA A 489 -17.63 42.21 -15.63
CA ALA A 489 -17.09 41.04 -16.29
C ALA A 489 -16.02 40.33 -15.43
N ALA A 490 -15.13 41.08 -14.77
CA ALA A 490 -14.15 40.53 -13.84
C ALA A 490 -14.80 39.87 -12.62
N LEU A 491 -15.84 40.48 -12.04
CA LEU A 491 -16.61 39.90 -10.94
C LEU A 491 -17.32 38.62 -11.36
N ASP A 492 -17.92 38.57 -12.54
CA ASP A 492 -18.63 37.39 -13.01
C ASP A 492 -17.68 36.23 -13.32
N ARG A 493 -16.47 36.50 -13.84
CA ARG A 493 -15.44 35.46 -14.03
C ARG A 493 -14.92 34.95 -12.70
N ALA A 494 -14.72 35.83 -11.71
CA ALA A 494 -14.34 35.46 -10.36
C ALA A 494 -15.39 34.56 -9.68
N LYS A 495 -16.69 34.91 -9.77
CA LYS A 495 -17.79 34.05 -9.27
C LYS A 495 -17.78 32.66 -9.89
N ARG A 496 -17.68 32.58 -11.23
CA ARG A 496 -17.60 31.29 -11.93
C ARG A 496 -16.41 30.45 -11.47
N THR A 497 -15.28 31.09 -11.18
CA THR A 497 -14.07 30.41 -10.68
C THR A 497 -14.33 29.83 -9.29
N ILE A 498 -14.95 30.58 -8.39
CA ILE A 498 -15.34 30.10 -7.06
C ILE A 498 -16.30 28.91 -7.17
N GLU A 499 -17.36 29.01 -7.99
CA GLU A 499 -18.33 27.92 -8.20
C GLU A 499 -17.70 26.65 -8.78
N GLN A 500 -16.72 26.79 -9.68
CA GLN A 500 -16.00 25.65 -10.23
C GLN A 500 -15.07 25.01 -9.19
N CYS A 501 -14.36 25.83 -8.40
CA CYS A 501 -13.49 25.34 -7.33
C CYS A 501 -14.31 24.63 -6.23
N GLU A 502 -15.49 25.16 -5.87
CA GLU A 502 -16.39 24.52 -4.91
C GLU A 502 -16.79 23.11 -5.36
N ARG A 503 -17.15 22.97 -6.64
CA ARG A 503 -17.44 21.66 -7.25
C ARG A 503 -16.20 20.78 -7.29
N GLY A 504 -15.04 21.34 -7.60
CA GLY A 504 -13.76 20.62 -7.63
C GLY A 504 -13.40 19.96 -6.30
N ILE A 505 -13.60 20.65 -5.16
CA ILE A 505 -13.39 20.09 -3.82
C ILE A 505 -14.24 18.82 -3.63
N TRP A 506 -15.53 18.91 -3.94
CA TRP A 506 -16.47 17.82 -3.72
C TRP A 506 -16.21 16.63 -4.65
N LEU A 507 -15.95 16.91 -5.94
CA LEU A 507 -15.62 15.88 -6.91
C LEU A 507 -14.35 15.12 -6.54
N ARG A 508 -13.32 15.82 -6.03
CA ARG A 508 -12.09 15.17 -5.56
C ARG A 508 -12.35 14.27 -4.36
N TRP A 509 -13.13 14.75 -3.38
CA TRP A 509 -13.52 13.97 -2.21
C TRP A 509 -14.33 12.72 -2.58
N GLU A 510 -15.36 12.86 -3.41
CA GLU A 510 -16.18 11.74 -3.88
C GLU A 510 -15.36 10.74 -4.71
N ALA A 511 -14.45 11.22 -5.55
CA ALA A 511 -13.58 10.36 -6.34
C ALA A 511 -12.67 9.51 -5.44
N GLN A 512 -12.09 10.09 -4.39
CA GLN A 512 -11.28 9.37 -3.41
C GLN A 512 -12.09 8.27 -2.69
N ILE A 513 -13.27 8.60 -2.18
CA ILE A 513 -14.15 7.62 -1.51
C ILE A 513 -14.56 6.51 -2.48
N LYS A 514 -14.96 6.88 -3.71
CA LYS A 514 -15.38 5.90 -4.71
C LYS A 514 -14.23 4.95 -5.06
N ASN A 515 -13.03 5.48 -5.26
CA ASN A 515 -11.84 4.68 -5.56
C ASN A 515 -11.52 3.71 -4.42
N GLN A 516 -11.58 4.19 -3.17
CA GLN A 516 -11.37 3.36 -1.98
C GLN A 516 -12.40 2.22 -1.91
N ARG A 517 -13.70 2.51 -2.10
CA ARG A 517 -14.76 1.49 -2.06
C ARG A 517 -14.62 0.45 -3.15
N VAL A 518 -14.28 0.89 -4.38
CA VAL A 518 -14.04 -0.02 -5.50
C VAL A 518 -12.83 -0.91 -5.23
N ALA A 519 -11.74 -0.35 -4.70
CA ALA A 519 -10.56 -1.12 -4.35
C ALA A 519 -10.85 -2.15 -3.24
N ALA A 520 -11.50 -1.74 -2.15
CA ALA A 520 -11.89 -2.64 -1.07
C ALA A 520 -12.82 -3.78 -1.56
N ALA A 521 -13.83 -3.43 -2.37
CA ALA A 521 -14.74 -4.43 -2.96
C ALA A 521 -14.00 -5.42 -3.88
N SER A 522 -13.11 -4.93 -4.74
CA SER A 522 -12.32 -5.78 -5.63
C SER A 522 -11.41 -6.75 -4.85
N ARG A 523 -10.79 -6.27 -3.77
CA ARG A 523 -9.95 -7.09 -2.88
C ARG A 523 -10.77 -8.17 -2.16
N ARG A 524 -11.98 -7.82 -1.68
CA ARG A 524 -12.90 -8.78 -1.06
C ARG A 524 -13.37 -9.85 -2.06
N GLU A 525 -13.64 -9.46 -3.30
CA GLU A 525 -13.99 -10.39 -4.39
C GLU A 525 -12.86 -11.39 -4.66
N ILE A 526 -11.61 -10.93 -4.78
CA ILE A 526 -10.44 -11.81 -4.96
C ILE A 526 -10.30 -12.83 -3.82
N ILE A 527 -10.52 -12.42 -2.57
CA ILE A 527 -10.48 -13.33 -1.41
C ILE A 527 -11.60 -14.38 -1.51
N ASN A 528 -12.81 -13.97 -1.86
CA ASN A 528 -13.96 -14.87 -1.98
C ASN A 528 -13.80 -15.87 -3.13
N ASP A 529 -13.26 -15.41 -4.27
CA ASP A 529 -12.90 -16.27 -5.40
C ASP A 529 -11.88 -17.32 -4.99
N LEU A 530 -10.81 -16.93 -4.27
CA LEU A 530 -9.82 -17.89 -3.77
C LEU A 530 -10.47 -18.91 -2.83
N LYS A 531 -11.31 -18.48 -1.88
CA LYS A 531 -12.02 -19.39 -0.96
C LYS A 531 -12.90 -20.38 -1.72
N LYS A 532 -13.60 -19.92 -2.76
CA LYS A 532 -14.43 -20.79 -3.60
C LYS A 532 -13.61 -21.84 -4.33
N THR A 533 -12.46 -21.46 -4.91
CA THR A 533 -11.54 -22.41 -5.56
C THR A 533 -10.92 -23.43 -4.61
N LEU A 534 -10.98 -23.21 -3.29
CA LEU A 534 -10.51 -24.16 -2.28
C LEU A 534 -11.60 -25.12 -1.79
N THR A 535 -12.86 -24.76 -1.98
CA THR A 535 -14.01 -25.60 -1.62
C THR A 535 -14.46 -26.50 -2.76
N GLU A 536 -14.17 -26.12 -4.01
CA GLU A 536 -14.38 -26.90 -5.24
C GLU A 536 -13.18 -27.81 -5.52
#